data_AF-A0A011QTB9-F1
#
_entry.id   AF-A0A011QTB9-F1
#
_cell.length_a   1.000
_cell.length_b   1.000
_cell.length_c   1.000
_cell.angle_alpha   90.00
_cell.angle_beta   90.00
_cell.angle_gamma   90.00
#
_symmetry.space_group_name_H-M   'P 1'
#
loop_
_entity.id
_entity.type
_entity.pdbx_description
1 polymer ?
#
loop_
_entity_poly.entity_id
_entity_poly.type
_entity_poly.pdbx_seq_one_letter_code
_entity_poly.pdbx_strand_id
1 'polypeptide(L)'
;MTCPNCTVSKQRITLKLPEEVVPPILIHFAQKDYPHRHHNKTLATTEEAAADVADFLTATSQTAGAYFKIHEHGWQPIEELANYIESSWVDHILQEKYIRMHFQPIIMPDGTLYGYEMLARFQDQDGSMIYPDRLFPAAKARGRLFALDRLCRMNAVRQITRLPEQLKAFINFVPTAIYNPEYCLKTTSDIANQLSIDSSRFVFEVVETEKIADLDHLKSILEYYRSHGFHYALDDVGAGSNTLSIVEDLEPPYMKLDMQYVQGVSSCLDKQEVALKFLEIADTYGAVTLAEGVECFDDFEWLKSKGYQLFQGYFIGRPLPEPLDTCKIELANLMI
;
A
#
# COMPACT_ATOMS: atom_id res chain seq x y z
N MET A 1 -21.08 -12.28 -2.51
CA MET A 1 -20.05 -13.33 -2.46
C MET A 1 -18.99 -12.91 -1.45
N THR A 2 -18.74 -13.72 -0.42
CA THR A 2 -17.68 -13.50 0.57
C THR A 2 -16.32 -13.63 -0.09
N CYS A 3 -15.56 -12.55 -0.15
CA CYS A 3 -14.18 -12.53 -0.63
C CYS A 3 -13.33 -13.47 0.25
N PRO A 4 -12.79 -14.58 -0.29
CA PRO A 4 -11.94 -15.49 0.48
C PRO A 4 -10.66 -14.82 0.96
N ASN A 5 -10.20 -13.76 0.27
CA ASN A 5 -9.06 -12.93 0.67
C ASN A 5 -9.41 -11.84 1.69
N CYS A 6 -10.67 -11.69 2.09
CA CYS A 6 -11.11 -10.61 2.98
C CYS A 6 -11.53 -11.11 4.36
N THR A 7 -11.55 -12.43 4.56
CA THR A 7 -11.97 -13.04 5.82
C THR A 7 -10.78 -13.77 6.42
N VAL A 8 -10.38 -13.36 7.61
CA VAL A 8 -9.33 -14.06 8.36
C VAL A 8 -9.95 -15.33 8.96
N SER A 9 -9.90 -16.42 8.20
CA SER A 9 -10.28 -17.77 8.63
C SER A 9 -9.05 -18.67 8.64
N LYS A 10 -9.05 -19.72 9.49
CA LYS A 10 -7.99 -20.77 9.46
C LYS A 10 -7.83 -21.28 8.03
N GLN A 11 -6.68 -21.02 7.42
CA GLN A 11 -6.44 -21.40 6.04
C GLN A 11 -6.00 -22.86 5.98
N ARG A 12 -6.51 -23.62 5.01
CA ARG A 12 -6.03 -24.98 4.74
C ARG A 12 -4.92 -24.89 3.70
N ILE A 13 -3.79 -25.51 4.01
CA ILE A 13 -2.64 -25.57 3.11
C ILE A 13 -2.77 -26.83 2.28
N THR A 14 -2.57 -26.69 0.96
CA THR A 14 -2.43 -27.84 0.07
C THR A 14 -0.98 -27.96 -0.34
N LEU A 15 -0.35 -29.07 0.00
CA LEU A 15 1.00 -29.43 -0.42
C LEU A 15 0.93 -30.25 -1.70
N LYS A 16 1.90 -30.05 -2.58
CA LYS A 16 2.23 -30.92 -3.71
C LYS A 16 3.65 -31.40 -3.48
N LEU A 17 3.81 -32.70 -3.35
CA LEU A 17 5.05 -33.31 -2.87
C LEU A 17 5.58 -34.31 -3.91
N PRO A 18 6.90 -34.51 -4.00
CA PRO A 18 7.48 -35.64 -4.75
C PRO A 18 6.92 -36.98 -4.27
N GLU A 19 6.74 -37.95 -5.16
CA GLU A 19 6.04 -39.22 -4.84
C GLU A 19 6.79 -40.03 -3.78
N GLU A 20 8.13 -39.95 -3.80
CA GLU A 20 9.04 -40.63 -2.89
C GLU A 20 8.94 -40.14 -1.43
N VAL A 21 8.52 -38.89 -1.20
CA VAL A 21 8.40 -38.33 0.16
C VAL A 21 6.99 -38.48 0.75
N VAL A 22 5.98 -38.79 -0.06
CA VAL A 22 4.59 -38.91 0.42
C VAL A 22 4.40 -40.03 1.44
N PRO A 23 4.89 -41.27 1.24
CA PRO A 23 4.69 -42.35 2.21
C PRO A 23 5.21 -42.05 3.63
N PRO A 24 6.46 -41.57 3.85
CA PRO A 24 6.92 -41.24 5.20
C PRO A 24 6.12 -40.11 5.85
N ILE A 25 5.65 -39.13 5.07
CA ILE A 25 4.81 -38.02 5.57
C ILE A 25 3.45 -38.53 6.05
N LEU A 26 2.79 -39.43 5.31
CA LEU A 26 1.49 -39.99 5.72
C LEU A 26 1.61 -40.83 7.00
N ILE A 27 2.71 -41.57 7.17
CA ILE A 27 2.99 -42.31 8.42
C ILE A 27 3.16 -41.32 9.58
N HIS A 28 3.95 -40.27 9.38
CA HIS A 28 4.14 -39.22 10.39
C HIS A 28 2.82 -38.55 10.79
N PHE A 29 1.98 -38.20 9.81
CA PHE A 29 0.68 -37.58 10.05
C PHE A 29 -0.26 -38.49 10.85
N ALA A 30 -0.26 -39.79 10.57
CA ALA A 30 -1.06 -40.76 11.33
C ALA A 30 -0.56 -40.90 12.79
N GLN A 31 0.75 -40.83 13.02
CA GLN A 31 1.34 -40.89 14.37
C GLN A 31 1.02 -39.64 15.21
N LYS A 32 0.98 -38.47 14.57
CA LYS A 32 0.69 -37.17 15.19
C LYS A 32 -0.80 -36.82 15.24
N ASP A 33 -1.66 -37.64 14.64
CA ASP A 33 -3.09 -37.39 14.46
C ASP A 33 -3.39 -36.07 13.72
N TYR A 34 -2.57 -35.74 12.71
CA TYR A 34 -2.77 -34.53 11.92
C TYR A 34 -3.94 -34.68 10.94
N PRO A 35 -4.89 -33.72 10.93
CA PRO A 35 -6.05 -33.77 10.05
C PRO A 35 -5.65 -33.50 8.60
N HIS A 36 -5.78 -34.50 7.74
CA HIS A 36 -5.35 -34.39 6.34
C HIS A 36 -6.33 -35.03 5.35
N ARG A 37 -6.24 -34.60 4.09
CA ARG A 37 -6.86 -35.27 2.93
C ARG A 37 -5.81 -35.43 1.86
N HIS A 38 -5.56 -36.66 1.45
CA HIS A 38 -4.62 -36.99 0.39
C HIS A 38 -5.38 -37.42 -0.86
N HIS A 39 -5.08 -36.80 -2.00
CA HIS A 39 -5.63 -37.17 -3.31
C HIS A 39 -4.60 -36.93 -4.41
N ASN A 40 -4.31 -37.96 -5.21
CA ASN A 40 -3.26 -37.95 -6.23
C ASN A 40 -1.90 -37.51 -5.65
N LYS A 41 -1.35 -36.37 -6.12
CA LYS A 41 -0.07 -35.80 -5.68
C LYS A 41 -0.22 -34.66 -4.67
N THR A 42 -1.42 -34.50 -4.10
CA THR A 42 -1.73 -33.36 -3.24
C THR A 42 -2.22 -33.78 -1.86
N LEU A 43 -1.73 -33.07 -0.85
CA LEU A 43 -2.04 -33.30 0.56
C LEU A 43 -2.57 -32.00 1.17
N ALA A 44 -3.86 -31.97 1.51
CA ALA A 44 -4.47 -30.82 2.17
C ALA A 44 -4.45 -31.03 3.69
N THR A 45 -3.90 -30.08 4.45
CA THR A 45 -3.67 -30.20 5.90
C THR A 45 -3.71 -28.84 6.62
N THR A 46 -3.37 -28.80 7.91
CA THR A 46 -3.24 -27.60 8.76
C THR A 46 -1.89 -26.91 8.56
N GLU A 47 -1.76 -25.66 9.02
CA GLU A 47 -0.48 -24.93 9.00
C GLU A 47 0.60 -25.65 9.83
N GLU A 48 0.25 -26.14 11.02
CA GLU A 48 1.15 -26.92 11.89
C GLU A 48 1.70 -28.16 11.18
N ALA A 49 0.83 -28.98 10.61
CA ALA A 49 1.26 -30.18 9.91
C ALA A 49 2.06 -29.87 8.63
N ALA A 50 1.78 -28.75 7.98
CA ALA A 50 2.53 -28.31 6.81
C ALA A 50 3.94 -27.77 7.19
N ALA A 51 4.07 -27.11 8.35
CA ALA A 51 5.35 -26.69 8.91
C ALA A 51 6.25 -27.90 9.16
N ASP A 52 5.72 -28.93 9.84
CA ASP A 52 6.46 -30.18 10.11
C ASP A 52 6.96 -30.84 8.81
N VAL A 53 6.18 -30.79 7.73
CA VAL A 53 6.61 -31.28 6.41
C VAL A 53 7.72 -30.42 5.83
N ALA A 54 7.60 -29.09 5.88
CA ALA A 54 8.65 -28.20 5.37
C ALA A 54 9.97 -28.38 6.15
N ASP A 55 9.92 -28.50 7.46
CA ASP A 55 11.07 -28.75 8.32
C ASP A 55 11.75 -30.08 7.97
N PHE A 56 10.94 -31.14 7.80
CA PHE A 56 11.44 -32.44 7.36
C PHE A 56 12.14 -32.36 6.00
N LEU A 57 11.49 -31.77 4.99
CA LEU A 57 12.06 -31.67 3.64
C LEU A 57 13.32 -30.80 3.61
N THR A 58 13.37 -29.75 4.42
CA THR A 58 14.55 -28.89 4.55
C THR A 58 15.70 -29.67 5.20
N ALA A 59 15.42 -30.40 6.29
CA ALA A 59 16.42 -31.20 7.00
C ALA A 59 16.97 -32.36 6.16
N THR A 60 16.19 -32.90 5.21
CA THR A 60 16.62 -33.98 4.32
C THR A 60 17.10 -33.50 2.94
N SER A 61 17.11 -32.19 2.67
CA SER A 61 17.43 -31.61 1.36
C SER A 61 16.53 -32.11 0.22
N GLN A 62 15.23 -32.31 0.50
CA GLN A 62 14.22 -32.82 -0.44
C GLN A 62 13.14 -31.78 -0.81
N THR A 63 13.48 -30.48 -0.78
CA THR A 63 12.52 -29.42 -1.10
C THR A 63 12.26 -29.28 -2.61
N ALA A 64 13.18 -29.73 -3.46
CA ALA A 64 13.06 -29.64 -4.90
C ALA A 64 11.79 -30.35 -5.43
N GLY A 65 10.95 -29.60 -6.14
CA GLY A 65 9.69 -30.10 -6.70
C GLY A 65 8.53 -30.21 -5.68
N ALA A 66 8.76 -29.78 -4.44
CA ALA A 66 7.71 -29.59 -3.45
C ALA A 66 7.15 -28.16 -3.51
N TYR A 67 5.84 -28.06 -3.45
CA TYR A 67 5.12 -26.79 -3.52
C TYR A 67 4.01 -26.77 -2.49
N PHE A 68 3.57 -25.58 -2.11
CA PHE A 68 2.34 -25.38 -1.37
C PHE A 68 1.44 -24.37 -2.08
N LYS A 69 0.17 -24.37 -1.72
CA LYS A 69 -0.76 -23.31 -2.06
C LYS A 69 -1.78 -23.13 -0.97
N ILE A 70 -2.37 -21.95 -0.94
CA ILE A 70 -3.38 -21.55 0.04
C ILE A 70 -4.68 -21.28 -0.74
N HIS A 71 -5.74 -22.04 -0.47
CA HIS A 71 -7.00 -21.96 -1.24
C HIS A 71 -6.79 -22.03 -2.77
N GLU A 72 -7.19 -20.99 -3.50
CA GLU A 72 -7.12 -20.89 -4.97
C GLU A 72 -5.90 -20.08 -5.44
N HIS A 73 -4.98 -19.71 -4.54
CA HIS A 73 -3.73 -19.05 -4.93
C HIS A 73 -2.85 -19.99 -5.76
N GLY A 74 -1.91 -19.39 -6.49
CA GLY A 74 -0.89 -20.11 -7.25
C GLY A 74 -0.02 -21.01 -6.37
N TRP A 75 0.62 -21.98 -6.99
CA TRP A 75 1.61 -22.83 -6.32
C TRP A 75 2.88 -22.03 -6.04
N GLN A 76 3.36 -22.12 -4.81
CA GLN A 76 4.60 -21.51 -4.33
C GLN A 76 5.59 -22.61 -3.92
N PRO A 77 6.91 -22.40 -4.08
CA PRO A 77 7.92 -23.33 -3.58
C PRO A 77 7.74 -23.59 -2.08
N ILE A 78 7.96 -24.83 -1.62
CA ILE A 78 7.78 -25.19 -0.21
C ILE A 78 8.67 -24.35 0.74
N GLU A 79 9.79 -23.84 0.23
CA GLU A 79 10.73 -22.99 0.95
C GLU A 79 10.12 -21.66 1.39
N GLU A 80 9.08 -21.17 0.71
CA GLU A 80 8.37 -19.95 1.11
C GLU A 80 7.35 -20.19 2.25
N LEU A 81 7.07 -21.45 2.61
CA LEU A 81 6.05 -21.79 3.59
C LEU A 81 6.40 -21.26 4.99
N ALA A 82 7.68 -21.30 5.39
CA ALA A 82 8.11 -20.78 6.69
C ALA A 82 7.73 -19.29 6.84
N ASN A 83 8.02 -18.48 5.83
CA ASN A 83 7.67 -17.05 5.81
C ASN A 83 6.15 -16.81 5.89
N TYR A 84 5.35 -17.64 5.20
CA TYR A 84 3.89 -17.58 5.29
C TYR A 84 3.37 -17.87 6.71
N ILE A 85 3.95 -18.85 7.41
CA ILE A 85 3.55 -19.23 8.77
C ILE A 85 4.01 -18.19 9.79
N GLU A 86 5.26 -17.72 9.67
CA GLU A 86 5.82 -16.67 10.52
C GLU A 86 5.05 -15.34 10.39
N SER A 87 4.39 -15.11 9.26
CA SER A 87 3.55 -13.92 9.02
C SER A 87 2.11 -14.05 9.56
N SER A 88 1.80 -15.09 10.34
CA SER A 88 0.45 -15.31 10.90
C SER A 88 -0.03 -14.21 11.85
N TRP A 89 0.86 -13.44 12.47
CA TRP A 89 0.50 -12.30 13.33
C TRP A 89 -0.30 -11.21 12.58
N VAL A 90 -0.14 -11.10 11.25
CA VAL A 90 -0.90 -10.16 10.41
C VAL A 90 -2.41 -10.42 10.47
N ASP A 91 -2.80 -11.70 10.56
CA ASP A 91 -4.21 -12.11 10.65
C ASP A 91 -4.89 -11.47 11.87
N HIS A 92 -4.17 -11.35 12.99
CA HIS A 92 -4.69 -10.73 14.21
C HIS A 92 -4.93 -9.23 14.05
N ILE A 93 -4.00 -8.49 13.43
CA ILE A 93 -4.14 -7.05 13.18
C ILE A 93 -5.37 -6.75 12.32
N LEU A 94 -5.62 -7.60 11.32
CA LEU A 94 -6.78 -7.49 10.44
C LEU A 94 -8.11 -7.80 11.17
N GLN A 95 -8.12 -8.78 12.08
CA GLN A 95 -9.29 -9.15 12.87
C GLN A 95 -9.67 -8.07 13.89
N GLU A 96 -8.70 -7.64 14.70
CA GLU A 96 -8.93 -6.66 15.78
C GLU A 96 -8.97 -5.22 15.27
N LYS A 97 -8.58 -4.99 14.01
CA LYS A 97 -8.50 -3.67 13.37
C LYS A 97 -7.64 -2.70 14.20
N TYR A 98 -6.46 -3.14 14.62
CA TYR A 98 -5.46 -2.29 15.26
C TYR A 98 -4.76 -1.37 14.27
N ILE A 99 -5.58 -0.47 13.72
CA ILE A 99 -5.20 0.54 12.74
C ILE A 99 -5.73 1.89 13.20
N ARG A 100 -4.89 2.91 13.13
CA ARG A 100 -5.26 4.31 13.29
C ARG A 100 -4.82 5.09 12.06
N MET A 101 -5.44 6.24 11.84
CA MET A 101 -5.03 7.16 10.78
C MET A 101 -4.33 8.34 11.44
N HIS A 102 -3.16 8.68 10.90
CA HIS A 102 -2.53 9.97 11.13
C HIS A 102 -2.77 10.86 9.91
N PHE A 103 -2.78 12.16 10.14
CA PHE A 103 -3.06 13.20 9.17
C PHE A 103 -1.78 14.01 8.99
N GLN A 104 -1.18 13.95 7.80
CA GLN A 104 -0.04 14.80 7.46
C GLN A 104 -0.49 15.95 6.56
N PRO A 105 -0.32 17.21 6.97
CA PRO A 105 -0.88 18.36 6.24
C PRO A 105 -0.20 18.56 4.88
N ILE A 106 -1.01 18.84 3.87
CA ILE A 106 -0.59 19.29 2.54
C ILE A 106 -1.07 20.73 2.38
N ILE A 107 -0.17 21.65 2.02
CA ILE A 107 -0.45 23.08 1.89
C ILE A 107 -0.25 23.61 0.48
N MET A 108 -0.94 24.71 0.19
CA MET A 108 -0.67 25.60 -0.93
C MET A 108 0.52 26.54 -0.64
N PRO A 109 1.05 27.27 -1.63
CA PRO A 109 2.25 28.10 -1.47
C PRO A 109 2.12 29.24 -0.44
N ASP A 110 0.87 29.61 -0.11
CA ASP A 110 0.54 30.67 0.85
C ASP A 110 0.27 30.13 2.27
N GLY A 111 0.46 28.83 2.50
CA GLY A 111 0.21 28.16 3.78
C GLY A 111 -1.23 27.67 3.98
N THR A 112 -2.15 27.92 3.04
CA THR A 112 -3.53 27.41 3.14
C THR A 112 -3.53 25.89 3.05
N LEU A 113 -4.25 25.22 3.96
CA LEU A 113 -4.41 23.77 3.91
C LEU A 113 -5.19 23.36 2.64
N TYR A 114 -4.62 22.43 1.91
CA TYR A 114 -5.22 21.81 0.74
C TYR A 114 -5.89 20.47 1.12
N GLY A 115 -5.25 19.71 1.99
CA GLY A 115 -5.70 18.40 2.41
C GLY A 115 -4.74 17.73 3.36
N TYR A 116 -4.94 16.43 3.54
CA TYR A 116 -4.07 15.58 4.33
C TYR A 116 -3.76 14.30 3.59
N GLU A 117 -2.53 13.82 3.71
CA GLU A 117 -2.23 12.42 3.49
C GLU A 117 -2.67 11.60 4.72
N MET A 118 -3.47 10.56 4.45
CA MET A 118 -4.10 9.71 5.44
C MET A 118 -3.22 8.48 5.69
N LEU A 119 -2.32 8.62 6.65
CA LEU A 119 -1.27 7.65 6.90
C LEU A 119 -1.69 6.61 7.93
N ALA A 120 -1.78 5.35 7.51
CA ALA A 120 -2.07 4.25 8.42
C ALA A 120 -0.95 4.06 9.45
N ARG A 121 -1.34 3.81 10.70
CA ARG A 121 -0.48 3.46 11.83
C ARG A 121 -1.02 2.20 12.47
N PHE A 122 -0.14 1.23 12.70
CA PHE A 122 -0.51 -0.08 13.20
C PHE A 122 0.09 -0.32 14.58
N GLN A 123 -0.63 -1.07 15.41
CA GLN A 123 -0.19 -1.43 16.74
C GLN A 123 -0.25 -2.95 16.93
N ASP A 124 0.69 -3.49 17.69
CA ASP A 124 0.65 -4.86 18.17
C ASP A 124 -0.22 -4.97 19.45
N GLN A 125 -0.48 -6.19 19.90
CA GLN A 125 -1.25 -6.49 21.11
C GLN A 125 -0.70 -5.83 22.37
N ASP A 126 0.61 -5.67 22.46
CA ASP A 126 1.30 -5.02 23.57
C ASP A 126 1.31 -3.49 23.46
N GLY A 127 0.72 -2.93 22.40
CA GLY A 127 0.64 -1.50 22.11
C GLY A 127 1.87 -0.95 21.38
N SER A 128 2.87 -1.78 21.07
CA SER A 128 4.03 -1.37 20.28
C SER A 128 3.64 -1.00 18.85
N MET A 129 4.37 -0.06 18.24
CA MET A 129 4.11 0.38 16.88
C MET A 129 4.66 -0.63 15.87
N ILE A 130 3.85 -0.94 14.86
CA ILE A 130 4.26 -1.76 13.72
C ILE A 130 4.38 -0.85 12.51
N TYR A 131 5.57 -0.81 11.93
CA TYR A 131 5.86 0.02 10.77
C TYR A 131 5.38 -0.64 9.46
N PRO A 132 4.95 0.15 8.45
CA PRO A 132 4.48 -0.38 7.17
C PRO A 132 5.49 -1.26 6.42
N ASP A 133 6.78 -0.94 6.51
CA ASP A 133 7.90 -1.70 5.92
C ASP A 133 8.01 -3.13 6.47
N ARG A 134 7.52 -3.39 7.68
CA ARG A 134 7.38 -4.73 8.25
C ARG A 134 6.03 -5.37 7.91
N LEU A 135 4.95 -4.60 8.01
CA LEU A 135 3.59 -5.14 7.91
C LEU A 135 3.19 -5.51 6.48
N PHE A 136 3.51 -4.68 5.48
CA PHE A 136 3.10 -4.93 4.10
C PHE A 136 3.80 -6.16 3.50
N PRO A 137 5.13 -6.37 3.68
CA PRO A 137 5.77 -7.60 3.24
C PRO A 137 5.23 -8.85 3.94
N ALA A 138 4.97 -8.78 5.25
CA ALA A 138 4.35 -9.89 5.98
C ALA A 138 2.93 -10.17 5.46
N ALA A 139 2.14 -9.14 5.16
CA ALA A 139 0.83 -9.30 4.56
C ALA A 139 0.90 -9.89 3.14
N LYS A 140 1.90 -9.52 2.33
CA LYS A 140 2.16 -10.14 1.01
C LYS A 140 2.47 -11.63 1.18
N ALA A 141 3.42 -11.95 2.06
CA ALA A 141 3.79 -13.33 2.37
C ALA A 141 2.60 -14.16 2.90
N ARG A 142 1.73 -13.55 3.70
CA ARG A 142 0.52 -14.18 4.28
C ARG A 142 -0.67 -14.25 3.32
N GLY A 143 -0.57 -13.74 2.08
CA GLY A 143 -1.72 -13.65 1.16
C GLY A 143 -2.84 -12.74 1.67
N ARG A 144 -2.46 -11.69 2.39
CA ARG A 144 -3.31 -10.70 3.07
C ARG A 144 -3.13 -9.27 2.58
N LEU A 145 -2.30 -9.06 1.57
CA LEU A 145 -2.03 -7.74 1.01
C LEU A 145 -3.32 -7.00 0.65
N PHE A 146 -4.25 -7.65 -0.05
CA PHE A 146 -5.57 -7.08 -0.36
C PHE A 146 -6.41 -6.76 0.87
N ALA A 147 -6.45 -7.64 1.88
CA ALA A 147 -7.19 -7.38 3.11
C ALA A 147 -6.64 -6.16 3.85
N LEU A 148 -5.32 -6.04 3.92
CA LEU A 148 -4.63 -4.93 4.58
C LEU A 148 -4.87 -3.61 3.83
N ASP A 149 -4.60 -3.58 2.54
CA ASP A 149 -4.83 -2.41 1.68
C ASP A 149 -6.31 -1.96 1.73
N ARG A 150 -7.25 -2.91 1.65
CA ARG A 150 -8.68 -2.62 1.83
C ARG A 150 -8.99 -2.06 3.22
N LEU A 151 -8.41 -2.60 4.29
CA LEU A 151 -8.58 -2.09 5.65
C LEU A 151 -8.08 -0.64 5.76
N CYS A 152 -6.91 -0.34 5.20
CA CYS A 152 -6.35 1.02 5.16
C CYS A 152 -7.29 1.98 4.44
N ARG A 153 -7.67 1.68 3.18
CA ARG A 153 -8.58 2.54 2.40
C ARG A 153 -9.90 2.79 3.11
N MET A 154 -10.54 1.74 3.63
CA MET A 154 -11.83 1.87 4.30
C MET A 154 -11.75 2.71 5.58
N ASN A 155 -10.64 2.66 6.31
CA ASN A 155 -10.45 3.52 7.47
C ASN A 155 -10.19 4.97 7.07
N ALA A 156 -9.33 5.20 6.07
CA ALA A 156 -9.06 6.54 5.56
C ALA A 156 -10.34 7.22 5.02
N VAL A 157 -11.14 6.49 4.22
CA VAL A 157 -12.41 7.01 3.69
C VAL A 157 -13.39 7.38 4.81
N ARG A 158 -13.45 6.62 5.91
CA ARG A 158 -14.30 6.99 7.05
C ARG A 158 -13.78 8.20 7.80
N GLN A 159 -12.47 8.35 7.91
CA GLN A 159 -11.86 9.43 8.68
C GLN A 159 -11.93 10.80 7.98
N ILE A 160 -12.29 10.84 6.68
CA ILE A 160 -12.50 12.11 5.97
C ILE A 160 -13.63 12.95 6.59
N THR A 161 -14.59 12.34 7.30
CA THR A 161 -15.67 13.05 7.97
C THR A 161 -15.18 13.94 9.11
N ARG A 162 -13.92 13.79 9.52
CA ARG A 162 -13.24 14.66 10.50
C ARG A 162 -12.57 15.86 9.85
N LEU A 163 -12.51 15.90 8.51
CA LEU A 163 -11.92 16.99 7.75
C LEU A 163 -13.03 17.94 7.27
N PRO A 164 -12.80 19.27 7.33
CA PRO A 164 -13.65 20.25 6.65
C PRO A 164 -13.93 19.89 5.20
N GLU A 165 -15.11 20.21 4.68
CA GLU A 165 -15.60 19.76 3.36
C GLU A 165 -14.70 20.17 2.19
N GLN A 166 -14.00 21.31 2.31
CA GLN A 166 -13.07 21.81 1.30
C GLN A 166 -11.75 21.03 1.23
N LEU A 167 -11.40 20.27 2.27
CA LEU A 167 -10.12 19.56 2.34
C LEU A 167 -10.21 18.19 1.69
N LYS A 168 -9.11 17.83 1.01
CA LYS A 168 -8.92 16.54 0.35
C LYS A 168 -8.24 15.52 1.28
N ALA A 169 -8.49 14.25 1.02
CA ALA A 169 -7.81 13.12 1.64
C ALA A 169 -7.01 12.37 0.58
N PHE A 170 -5.69 12.35 0.75
CA PHE A 170 -4.78 11.56 -0.06
C PHE A 170 -4.59 10.20 0.61
N ILE A 171 -4.80 9.11 -0.14
CA ILE A 171 -4.93 7.75 0.40
C ILE A 171 -4.10 6.78 -0.44
N ASN A 172 -3.09 6.19 0.19
CA ASN A 172 -2.26 5.16 -0.41
C ASN A 172 -3.06 3.89 -0.77
N PHE A 173 -2.78 3.32 -1.94
CA PHE A 173 -3.25 1.99 -2.32
C PHE A 173 -2.18 1.20 -3.08
N VAL A 174 -2.25 -0.13 -2.95
CA VAL A 174 -1.33 -1.05 -3.61
C VAL A 174 -2.01 -1.67 -4.84
N PRO A 175 -1.62 -1.33 -6.08
CA PRO A 175 -2.23 -1.86 -7.30
C PRO A 175 -2.21 -3.37 -7.40
N THR A 176 -1.10 -4.05 -7.07
CA THR A 176 -1.02 -5.52 -7.07
C THR A 176 -1.96 -6.20 -6.07
N ALA A 177 -2.51 -5.46 -5.10
CA ALA A 177 -3.54 -5.96 -4.20
C ALA A 177 -4.94 -6.01 -4.85
N ILE A 178 -5.14 -5.27 -5.95
CA ILE A 178 -6.42 -5.14 -6.65
C ILE A 178 -6.41 -6.06 -7.87
N TYR A 179 -7.01 -7.24 -7.78
CA TYR A 179 -7.08 -8.18 -8.93
C TYR A 179 -8.30 -7.96 -9.83
N ASN A 180 -9.33 -7.28 -9.32
CA ASN A 180 -10.51 -6.91 -10.07
C ASN A 180 -10.99 -5.56 -9.53
N PRO A 181 -10.82 -4.44 -10.27
CA PRO A 181 -11.16 -3.10 -9.78
C PRO A 181 -12.62 -2.99 -9.31
N GLU A 182 -13.56 -3.47 -10.13
CA GLU A 182 -15.00 -3.41 -9.82
C GLU A 182 -15.36 -4.11 -8.52
N TYR A 183 -14.74 -5.25 -8.23
CA TYR A 183 -15.01 -5.99 -7.01
C TYR A 183 -14.26 -5.41 -5.81
N CYS A 184 -12.95 -5.17 -5.99
CA CYS A 184 -12.03 -4.80 -4.93
C CYS A 184 -12.30 -3.39 -4.38
N LEU A 185 -12.67 -2.45 -5.27
CA LEU A 185 -12.83 -1.04 -4.93
C LEU A 185 -14.28 -0.65 -4.66
N LYS A 186 -15.24 -1.53 -4.96
CA LYS A 186 -16.65 -1.31 -4.65
C LYS A 186 -16.88 -0.87 -3.21
N THR A 187 -16.21 -1.50 -2.26
CA THR A 187 -16.41 -1.16 -0.84
C THR A 187 -15.90 0.22 -0.48
N THR A 188 -14.92 0.74 -1.21
CA THR A 188 -14.44 2.12 -1.08
C THR A 188 -15.50 3.08 -1.59
N SER A 189 -16.01 2.85 -2.80
CA SER A 189 -17.09 3.64 -3.42
C SER A 189 -18.38 3.62 -2.60
N ASP A 190 -18.79 2.45 -2.11
CA ASP A 190 -20.00 2.27 -1.31
C ASP A 190 -19.94 3.07 0.00
N ILE A 191 -18.78 3.10 0.67
CA ILE A 191 -18.63 3.87 1.93
C ILE A 191 -18.68 5.37 1.65
N ALA A 192 -17.98 5.85 0.62
CA ALA A 192 -18.03 7.27 0.25
C ALA A 192 -19.47 7.73 -0.03
N ASN A 193 -20.22 6.92 -0.80
CA ASN A 193 -21.63 7.16 -1.10
C ASN A 193 -22.51 7.11 0.15
N GLN A 194 -22.34 6.11 1.03
CA GLN A 194 -23.09 5.99 2.29
C GLN A 194 -22.88 7.20 3.21
N LEU A 195 -21.67 7.75 3.23
CA LEU A 195 -21.33 8.93 4.01
C LEU A 195 -21.71 10.25 3.31
N SER A 196 -22.27 10.18 2.10
CA SER A 196 -22.62 11.36 1.27
C SER A 196 -21.43 12.30 1.06
N ILE A 197 -20.22 11.74 0.96
CA ILE A 197 -19.00 12.51 0.71
C ILE A 197 -18.80 12.63 -0.80
N ASP A 198 -18.49 13.84 -1.26
CA ASP A 198 -18.07 14.06 -2.65
C ASP A 198 -16.78 13.26 -2.94
N SER A 199 -16.86 12.33 -3.90
CA SER A 199 -15.75 11.50 -4.34
C SER A 199 -14.54 12.32 -4.80
N SER A 200 -14.74 13.55 -5.30
CA SER A 200 -13.66 14.43 -5.78
C SER A 200 -12.68 14.84 -4.66
N ARG A 201 -13.07 14.61 -3.39
CA ARG A 201 -12.25 14.86 -2.21
C ARG A 201 -11.20 13.78 -1.96
N PHE A 202 -11.32 12.59 -2.54
CA PHE A 202 -10.33 11.54 -2.37
C PHE A 202 -9.34 11.53 -3.52
N VAL A 203 -8.05 11.47 -3.18
CA VAL A 203 -6.95 11.29 -4.12
C VAL A 203 -6.27 9.98 -3.77
N PHE A 204 -6.36 8.97 -4.63
CA PHE A 204 -5.73 7.67 -4.39
C PHE A 204 -4.31 7.64 -4.95
N GLU A 205 -3.33 7.38 -4.08
CA GLU A 205 -1.92 7.42 -4.41
C GLU A 205 -1.39 6.01 -4.69
N VAL A 206 -0.70 5.86 -5.82
CA VAL A 206 -0.08 4.61 -6.25
C VAL A 206 1.26 4.45 -5.52
N VAL A 207 1.38 3.52 -4.56
CA VAL A 207 2.60 3.35 -3.73
C VAL A 207 3.47 2.14 -4.10
N GLU A 208 3.33 1.60 -5.31
CA GLU A 208 4.07 0.38 -5.68
C GLU A 208 5.46 0.70 -6.25
N THR A 209 6.48 0.34 -5.46
CA THR A 209 7.91 0.50 -5.77
C THR A 209 8.44 -0.50 -6.79
N GLU A 210 7.70 -1.59 -7.06
CA GLU A 210 8.00 -2.49 -8.17
C GLU A 210 7.58 -1.80 -9.48
N LYS A 211 8.45 -1.87 -10.51
CA LYS A 211 8.10 -1.37 -11.86
C LYS A 211 6.69 -1.83 -12.19
N ILE A 212 5.80 -0.91 -12.55
CA ILE A 212 4.44 -1.19 -13.00
C ILE A 212 4.54 -2.27 -14.09
N ALA A 213 4.37 -3.53 -13.68
CA ALA A 213 4.64 -4.68 -14.54
C ALA A 213 3.50 -4.87 -15.55
N ASP A 214 2.30 -4.44 -15.15
CA ASP A 214 1.08 -4.46 -15.93
C ASP A 214 0.43 -3.07 -15.92
N LEU A 215 0.86 -2.24 -16.87
CA LEU A 215 0.35 -0.86 -17.01
C LEU A 215 -1.12 -0.86 -17.42
N ASP A 216 -1.57 -1.84 -18.21
CA ASP A 216 -2.97 -1.95 -18.63
C ASP A 216 -3.88 -2.26 -17.44
N HIS A 217 -3.43 -3.13 -16.53
CA HIS A 217 -4.14 -3.40 -15.29
C HIS A 217 -4.19 -2.15 -14.39
N LEU A 218 -3.09 -1.41 -14.24
CA LEU A 218 -3.11 -0.14 -13.51
C LEU A 218 -4.07 0.87 -14.14
N LYS A 219 -4.07 1.01 -15.47
CA LYS A 219 -5.03 1.85 -16.20
C LYS A 219 -6.47 1.46 -15.86
N SER A 220 -6.79 0.17 -15.81
CA SER A 220 -8.13 -0.30 -15.45
C SER A 220 -8.54 0.08 -14.01
N ILE A 221 -7.59 0.09 -13.07
CA ILE A 221 -7.81 0.52 -11.69
C ILE A 221 -8.08 2.03 -11.64
N LEU A 222 -7.26 2.83 -12.31
CA LEU A 222 -7.38 4.29 -12.32
C LEU A 222 -8.65 4.73 -13.05
N GLU A 223 -9.05 4.05 -14.12
CA GLU A 223 -10.32 4.27 -14.82
C GLU A 223 -11.52 3.99 -13.92
N TYR A 224 -11.45 2.92 -13.11
CA TYR A 224 -12.47 2.66 -12.11
C TYR A 224 -12.58 3.83 -11.13
N TYR A 225 -11.47 4.34 -10.60
CA TYR A 225 -11.50 5.49 -9.69
C TYR A 225 -12.09 6.73 -10.37
N ARG A 226 -11.62 7.06 -11.58
CA ARG A 226 -12.09 8.22 -12.35
C ARG A 226 -13.58 8.17 -12.65
N SER A 227 -14.08 7.01 -13.10
CA SER A 227 -15.52 6.82 -13.41
C SER A 227 -16.43 6.92 -12.19
N HIS A 228 -15.89 6.79 -10.97
CA HIS A 228 -16.61 6.98 -9.70
C HIS A 228 -16.36 8.37 -9.07
N GLY A 229 -15.72 9.28 -9.79
CA GLY A 229 -15.46 10.66 -9.37
C GLY A 229 -14.28 10.83 -8.43
N PHE A 230 -13.46 9.80 -8.22
CA PHE A 230 -12.23 9.91 -7.44
C PHE A 230 -11.08 10.46 -8.28
N HIS A 231 -10.12 11.12 -7.64
CA HIS A 231 -8.84 11.46 -8.24
C HIS A 231 -7.77 10.44 -7.85
N TYR A 232 -6.62 10.50 -8.53
CA TYR A 232 -5.44 9.71 -8.22
C TYR A 232 -4.18 10.54 -8.37
N ALA A 233 -3.12 10.09 -7.69
CA ALA A 233 -1.79 10.64 -7.79
C ALA A 233 -0.80 9.52 -8.16
N LEU A 234 0.23 9.88 -8.91
CA LEU A 234 1.39 9.01 -9.07
C LEU A 234 2.49 9.45 -8.10
N ASP A 235 2.90 8.50 -7.26
CA ASP A 235 4.02 8.63 -6.34
C ASP A 235 5.34 8.30 -7.06
N ASP A 236 6.45 8.90 -6.63
CA ASP A 236 7.81 8.57 -7.11
C ASP A 236 8.07 8.68 -8.64
N VAL A 237 7.32 9.51 -9.35
CA VAL A 237 7.45 9.69 -10.81
C VAL A 237 8.63 10.60 -11.15
N GLY A 238 9.87 10.13 -11.02
CA GLY A 238 11.03 11.03 -11.22
C GLY A 238 12.39 10.42 -11.50
N ALA A 239 12.62 9.12 -11.24
CA ALA A 239 13.97 8.56 -11.24
C ALA A 239 14.38 7.76 -12.50
N GLY A 240 13.50 7.62 -13.51
CA GLY A 240 13.71 6.67 -14.60
C GLY A 240 13.42 7.21 -16.00
N SER A 241 13.97 6.54 -17.02
CA SER A 241 13.77 6.86 -18.44
C SER A 241 12.33 6.67 -18.96
N ASN A 242 11.43 6.09 -18.15
CA ASN A 242 10.06 5.75 -18.53
C ASN A 242 9.00 6.64 -17.86
N THR A 243 9.41 7.64 -17.08
CA THR A 243 8.50 8.57 -16.39
C THR A 243 7.53 9.24 -17.35
N LEU A 244 8.04 9.77 -18.47
CA LEU A 244 7.21 10.50 -19.44
C LEU A 244 6.14 9.60 -20.09
N SER A 245 6.50 8.38 -20.50
CA SER A 245 5.56 7.46 -21.14
C SER A 245 4.46 7.04 -20.17
N ILE A 246 4.80 6.83 -18.88
CA ILE A 246 3.81 6.48 -17.85
C ILE A 246 2.85 7.66 -17.62
N VAL A 247 3.36 8.89 -17.55
CA VAL A 247 2.50 10.08 -17.37
C VAL A 247 1.61 10.31 -18.59
N GLU A 248 2.14 10.14 -19.80
CA GLU A 248 1.36 10.22 -21.05
C GLU A 248 0.23 9.20 -21.08
N ASP A 249 0.53 7.97 -20.64
CA ASP A 249 -0.42 6.87 -20.63
C ASP A 249 -1.50 6.98 -19.55
N LEU A 250 -1.17 7.61 -18.42
CA LEU A 250 -2.04 7.63 -17.22
C LEU A 250 -2.70 8.99 -16.97
N GLU A 251 -2.21 10.08 -17.57
CA GLU A 251 -2.72 11.46 -17.44
C GLU A 251 -3.15 11.80 -15.99
N PRO A 252 -2.24 11.70 -14.99
CA PRO A 252 -2.62 11.81 -13.60
C PRO A 252 -3.00 13.25 -13.20
N PRO A 253 -4.09 13.44 -12.43
CA PRO A 253 -4.43 14.76 -11.90
C PRO A 253 -3.38 15.35 -10.94
N TYR A 254 -2.62 14.47 -10.27
CA TYR A 254 -1.57 14.85 -9.32
C TYR A 254 -0.29 14.07 -9.59
N MET A 255 0.85 14.76 -9.47
CA MET A 255 2.18 14.15 -9.54
C MET A 255 2.98 14.53 -8.30
N LYS A 256 3.57 13.53 -7.64
CA LYS A 256 4.33 13.71 -6.40
C LYS A 256 5.84 13.64 -6.70
N LEU A 257 6.58 14.66 -6.31
CA LEU A 257 8.04 14.69 -6.40
C LEU A 257 8.62 14.13 -5.10
N ASP A 258 9.32 13.00 -5.22
CA ASP A 258 9.93 12.28 -4.09
C ASP A 258 10.91 13.13 -3.27
N MET A 259 10.97 12.82 -1.98
CA MET A 259 11.81 13.51 -1.00
C MET A 259 13.29 13.52 -1.39
N GLN A 260 13.79 12.50 -2.11
CA GLN A 260 15.19 12.46 -2.52
C GLN A 260 15.57 13.63 -3.45
N TYR A 261 14.61 14.16 -4.21
CA TYR A 261 14.78 15.29 -5.12
C TYR A 261 14.34 16.62 -4.51
N VAL A 262 13.48 16.60 -3.49
CA VAL A 262 13.06 17.80 -2.76
C VAL A 262 14.11 18.24 -1.73
N GLN A 263 14.63 17.32 -0.92
CA GLN A 263 15.51 17.67 0.19
C GLN A 263 16.88 18.16 -0.32
N GLY A 264 17.23 19.41 -0.02
CA GLY A 264 18.45 20.08 -0.48
C GLY A 264 18.39 20.56 -1.94
N VAL A 265 17.21 20.60 -2.56
CA VAL A 265 17.03 21.09 -3.94
C VAL A 265 17.50 22.54 -4.10
N SER A 266 17.38 23.36 -3.07
CA SER A 266 17.84 24.76 -3.08
C SER A 266 19.34 24.92 -3.35
N SER A 267 20.16 23.90 -3.05
CA SER A 267 21.63 23.95 -3.11
C SER A 267 22.27 22.92 -4.06
N CYS A 268 21.49 22.02 -4.67
CA CYS A 268 22.00 20.95 -5.52
C CYS A 268 21.49 21.04 -6.96
N LEU A 269 22.36 21.42 -7.90
CA LEU A 269 22.00 21.60 -9.32
C LEU A 269 21.37 20.34 -9.94
N ASP A 270 21.87 19.15 -9.62
CA ASP A 270 21.32 17.89 -10.16
C ASP A 270 19.87 17.68 -9.71
N LYS A 271 19.55 17.95 -8.44
CA LYS A 271 18.17 17.90 -7.93
C LYS A 271 17.28 18.97 -8.57
N GLN A 272 17.82 20.16 -8.78
CA GLN A 272 17.10 21.25 -9.46
C GLN A 272 16.74 20.86 -10.90
N GLU A 273 17.64 20.23 -11.64
CA GLU A 273 17.38 19.77 -13.00
C GLU A 273 16.25 18.74 -13.04
N VAL A 274 16.26 17.77 -12.11
CA VAL A 274 15.19 16.77 -12.00
C VAL A 274 13.85 17.44 -11.65
N ALA A 275 13.83 18.33 -10.65
CA ALA A 275 12.63 19.02 -10.23
C ALA A 275 12.04 19.92 -11.33
N LEU A 276 12.87 20.56 -12.16
CA LEU A 276 12.42 21.36 -13.29
C LEU A 276 11.84 20.51 -14.42
N LYS A 277 12.49 19.40 -14.77
CA LYS A 277 11.97 18.44 -15.76
C LYS A 277 10.64 17.84 -15.31
N PHE A 278 10.53 17.48 -14.04
CA PHE A 278 9.30 16.99 -13.45
C PHE A 278 8.16 18.00 -13.60
N LEU A 279 8.43 19.28 -13.29
CA LEU A 279 7.46 20.35 -13.43
C LEU A 279 7.03 20.56 -14.89
N GLU A 280 7.97 20.53 -15.84
CA GLU A 280 7.66 20.63 -17.28
C GLU A 280 6.73 19.52 -17.76
N ILE A 281 6.97 18.28 -17.30
CA ILE A 281 6.10 17.14 -17.60
C ILE A 281 4.70 17.37 -16.99
N ALA A 282 4.64 17.77 -15.72
CA ALA A 282 3.37 18.01 -15.05
C ALA A 282 2.56 19.12 -15.76
N ASP A 283 3.20 20.23 -16.13
CA ASP A 283 2.57 21.33 -16.85
C ASP A 283 2.05 20.90 -18.23
N THR A 284 2.80 20.04 -18.94
CA THR A 284 2.41 19.50 -20.25
C THR A 284 1.10 18.71 -20.19
N TYR A 285 0.89 17.94 -19.11
CA TYR A 285 -0.32 17.12 -18.90
C TYR A 285 -1.35 17.75 -17.96
N GLY A 286 -1.13 18.98 -17.49
CA GLY A 286 -2.03 19.69 -16.59
C GLY A 286 -2.13 19.10 -15.18
N ALA A 287 -1.10 18.37 -14.74
CA ALA A 287 -1.06 17.74 -13.43
C ALA A 287 -0.69 18.75 -12.31
N VAL A 288 -1.30 18.61 -11.14
CA VAL A 288 -0.94 19.40 -9.95
C VAL A 288 0.28 18.77 -9.30
N THR A 289 1.35 19.55 -9.14
CA THR A 289 2.60 19.09 -8.52
C THR A 289 2.55 19.17 -6.99
N LEU A 290 2.94 18.08 -6.33
CA LEU A 290 3.12 17.98 -4.89
C LEU A 290 4.59 17.67 -4.57
N ALA A 291 5.27 18.58 -3.87
CA ALA A 291 6.62 18.34 -3.36
C ALA A 291 6.57 17.67 -1.98
N GLU A 292 7.16 16.48 -1.87
CA GLU A 292 7.18 15.69 -0.64
C GLU A 292 8.48 15.80 0.15
N GLY A 293 8.40 15.60 1.47
CA GLY A 293 9.58 15.60 2.32
C GLY A 293 10.25 16.97 2.43
N VAL A 294 9.48 18.07 2.32
CA VAL A 294 9.98 19.43 2.57
C VAL A 294 10.39 19.56 4.04
N GLU A 295 11.68 19.70 4.30
CA GLU A 295 12.24 19.77 5.66
C GLU A 295 12.85 21.13 6.01
N CYS A 296 13.10 22.00 5.03
CA CYS A 296 13.63 23.34 5.27
C CYS A 296 12.94 24.42 4.43
N PHE A 297 13.03 25.65 4.90
CA PHE A 297 12.44 26.82 4.26
C PHE A 297 13.06 27.11 2.89
N ASP A 298 14.37 26.92 2.72
CA ASP A 298 15.07 27.23 1.47
C ASP A 298 14.60 26.32 0.32
N ASP A 299 14.38 25.04 0.58
CA ASP A 299 13.83 24.10 -0.40
C ASP A 299 12.38 24.44 -0.76
N PHE A 300 11.56 24.78 0.25
CA PHE A 300 10.19 25.25 0.06
C PHE A 300 10.13 26.48 -0.84
N GLU A 301 10.88 27.54 -0.52
CA GLU A 301 10.88 28.79 -1.29
C GLU A 301 11.45 28.59 -2.69
N TRP A 302 12.48 27.74 -2.85
CA TRP A 302 13.00 27.41 -4.17
C TRP A 302 11.91 26.76 -5.04
N LEU A 303 11.28 25.68 -4.56
CA LEU A 303 10.25 24.95 -5.31
C LEU A 303 9.03 25.83 -5.60
N LYS A 304 8.57 26.60 -4.62
CA LYS A 304 7.51 27.59 -4.76
C LYS A 304 7.84 28.63 -5.83
N SER A 305 9.07 29.15 -5.86
CA SER A 305 9.50 30.11 -6.88
C SER A 305 9.49 29.54 -8.30
N LYS A 306 9.55 28.21 -8.45
CA LYS A 306 9.47 27.54 -9.76
C LYS A 306 8.05 27.28 -10.22
N GLY A 307 7.08 27.28 -9.31
CA GLY A 307 5.66 27.03 -9.64
C GLY A 307 5.09 25.73 -9.07
N TYR A 308 5.78 25.06 -8.14
CA TYR A 308 5.18 23.93 -7.42
C TYR A 308 3.92 24.37 -6.67
N GLN A 309 2.88 23.56 -6.75
CA GLN A 309 1.53 23.95 -6.31
C GLN A 309 1.19 23.46 -4.91
N LEU A 310 1.67 22.30 -4.51
CA LEU A 310 1.40 21.69 -3.22
C LEU A 310 2.69 21.26 -2.53
N PHE A 311 2.69 21.29 -1.20
CA PHE A 311 3.85 20.96 -0.37
C PHE A 311 3.45 20.13 0.84
N GLN A 312 4.29 19.15 1.17
CA GLN A 312 4.16 18.30 2.35
C GLN A 312 5.55 17.99 2.91
N GLY A 313 5.67 17.97 4.24
CA GLY A 313 6.92 17.61 4.89
C GLY A 313 6.98 18.08 6.34
N TYR A 314 8.04 17.72 7.06
CA TYR A 314 8.18 18.02 8.48
C TYR A 314 8.39 19.50 8.78
N PHE A 315 8.85 20.29 7.80
CA PHE A 315 8.82 21.74 7.89
C PHE A 315 7.40 22.26 8.12
N ILE A 316 6.41 21.65 7.48
CA ILE A 316 5.00 22.06 7.50
C ILE A 316 4.27 21.43 8.68
N GLY A 317 4.43 20.12 8.85
CA GLY A 317 3.78 19.37 9.92
C GLY A 317 4.05 17.88 9.84
N ARG A 318 4.29 17.26 11.00
CA ARG A 318 4.42 15.80 11.13
C ARG A 318 3.04 15.15 11.07
N PRO A 319 2.94 13.86 10.70
CA PRO A 319 1.70 13.09 10.80
C PRO A 319 1.20 12.99 12.24
N LEU A 320 0.00 13.50 12.52
CA LEU A 320 -0.60 13.51 13.86
C LEU A 320 -1.89 12.67 13.92
N PRO A 321 -2.31 12.16 15.09
CA PRO A 321 -3.56 11.39 15.25
C PRO A 321 -4.84 12.22 15.01
N GLU A 322 -4.72 13.54 15.09
CA GLU A 322 -5.79 14.52 14.92
C GLU A 322 -5.42 15.48 13.78
N PRO A 323 -6.39 15.92 12.96
CA PRO A 323 -6.16 17.02 12.03
C PRO A 323 -5.88 18.33 12.78
N LEU A 324 -5.33 19.32 12.06
CA LEU A 324 -5.05 20.63 12.65
C LEU A 324 -6.35 21.42 12.85
N ASP A 325 -6.44 22.17 13.95
CA ASP A 325 -7.57 23.05 14.27
C ASP A 325 -7.55 24.40 13.48
N THR A 326 -6.77 24.48 12.40
CA THR A 326 -6.65 25.68 11.55
C THR A 326 -6.78 25.29 10.09
N CYS A 327 -7.26 26.21 9.24
CA CYS A 327 -7.27 26.05 7.78
C CYS A 327 -6.04 26.66 7.10
N LYS A 328 -5.15 27.31 7.85
CA LYS A 328 -3.96 27.99 7.33
C LYS A 328 -2.80 27.89 8.32
N ILE A 329 -1.63 27.54 7.81
CA ILE A 329 -0.37 27.51 8.56
C ILE A 329 0.37 28.82 8.30
N GLU A 330 0.72 29.52 9.39
CA GLU A 330 1.51 30.74 9.32
C GLU A 330 2.98 30.40 9.06
N LEU A 331 3.40 30.47 7.78
CA LEU A 331 4.74 30.07 7.35
C LEU A 331 5.87 30.80 8.09
N ALA A 332 5.63 32.06 8.49
CA ALA A 332 6.60 32.83 9.27
C ALA A 332 6.93 32.18 10.63
N ASN A 333 6.00 31.44 11.22
CA ASN A 333 6.21 30.76 12.50
C ASN A 333 7.03 29.47 12.36
N LEU A 334 7.27 29.00 11.14
CA LEU A 334 8.06 27.80 10.84
C LEU A 334 9.55 28.12 10.59
N MET A 335 9.91 29.40 10.47
CA MET A 335 11.27 29.86 10.15
C MET A 335 12.20 29.94 11.39
N ILE A 336 11.85 29.27 12.49
CA ILE A 336 12.54 29.37 13.80
C ILE A 336 13.65 28.34 13.94
#